data_AF-A0A7Y8L2X7-F1
#
_entry.id   AF-A0A7Y8L2X7-F1
#
_cell.length_a   1.000
_cell.length_b   1.000
_cell.length_c   1.000
_cell.angle_alpha   90.00
_cell.angle_beta   90.00
_cell.angle_gamma   90.00
#
_symmetry.space_group_name_H-M   'P 1'
#
loop_
_entity.id
_entity.type
_entity.pdbx_description
1 polymer ?
#
loop_
_entity_poly.entity_id
_entity_poly.type
_entity_poly.pdbx_seq_one_letter_code
_entity_poly.pdbx_strand_id
1 'polypeptide(L)'
;MKRIISLVGMFSLLFSFSVKVIAYEKNENKTAFRYYCTGRYKEAIRLFKDYAKEKPDSTIYYYIGYALYKTGKFEEANKYFKMAYLLDPMFSPIQVFSHQKIGRHKK
;
A
#
# COMPACT_ATOMS: atom_id res chain seq x y z
N MET A 1 -29.02 28.07 21.05
CA MET A 1 -28.01 28.44 20.02
C MET A 1 -26.61 27.86 20.27
N LYS A 2 -26.04 27.93 21.49
CA LYS A 2 -24.69 27.40 21.79
C LYS A 2 -24.48 25.89 21.53
N ARG A 3 -25.52 25.05 21.73
CA ARG A 3 -25.46 23.58 21.52
C ARG A 3 -25.39 23.15 20.04
N ILE A 4 -25.90 23.98 19.12
CA ILE A 4 -25.88 23.68 17.67
C ILE A 4 -24.49 24.01 17.11
N ILE A 5 -23.87 25.08 17.61
CA ILE A 5 -22.51 25.51 17.22
C ILE A 5 -21.46 24.44 17.63
N SER A 6 -21.61 23.82 18.81
CA SER A 6 -20.72 22.73 19.24
C SER A 6 -20.86 21.46 18.38
N LEU A 7 -22.08 21.14 17.91
CA LEU A 7 -22.33 19.99 17.04
C LEU A 7 -21.75 20.19 15.63
N VAL A 8 -21.88 21.39 15.06
CA VAL A 8 -21.30 21.73 13.75
C VAL A 8 -19.77 21.70 13.80
N GLY A 9 -19.16 22.19 14.88
CA GLY A 9 -17.70 22.12 15.08
C GLY A 9 -17.19 20.70 15.29
N MET A 10 -17.95 19.84 15.99
CA MET A 10 -17.60 18.43 16.16
C MET A 10 -17.70 17.66 14.84
N PHE A 11 -18.71 17.96 14.02
CA PHE A 11 -18.89 17.36 12.71
C PHE A 11 -17.81 17.79 11.70
N SER A 12 -17.37 19.06 11.72
CA SER A 12 -16.29 19.55 10.85
C SER A 12 -14.92 18.95 11.19
N LEU A 13 -14.65 18.68 12.46
CA LEU A 13 -13.45 17.95 12.91
C LEU A 13 -13.46 16.49 12.46
N LEU A 14 -14.60 15.80 12.59
CA LEU A 14 -14.75 14.41 12.13
C LEU A 14 -14.67 14.31 10.60
N PHE A 15 -15.22 15.27 9.88
CA PHE A 15 -15.10 15.36 8.42
C PHE A 15 -13.66 15.59 7.98
N SER A 16 -12.94 16.49 8.66
CA SER A 16 -11.52 16.77 8.36
C SER A 16 -10.61 15.57 8.67
N PHE A 17 -10.92 14.81 9.72
CA PHE A 17 -10.23 13.56 10.05
C PHE A 17 -10.50 12.47 9.00
N SER A 18 -11.77 12.30 8.63
CA SER A 18 -12.20 11.32 7.62
C SER A 18 -11.62 11.63 6.24
N VAL A 19 -11.56 12.90 5.84
CA VAL A 19 -10.91 13.33 4.59
C VAL A 19 -9.41 13.09 4.64
N LYS A 20 -8.73 13.38 5.77
CA LYS A 20 -7.30 13.07 5.93
C LYS A 20 -7.02 11.59 5.75
N VAL A 21 -7.82 10.71 6.35
CA VAL A 21 -7.69 9.24 6.20
C VAL A 21 -7.71 8.85 4.72
N ILE A 22 -8.71 9.31 3.97
CA ILE A 22 -8.86 8.95 2.54
C ILE A 22 -7.75 9.57 1.67
N ALA A 23 -7.30 10.79 1.97
CA ALA A 23 -6.27 11.50 1.19
C ALA A 23 -4.85 10.98 1.46
N TYR A 24 -4.54 10.58 2.69
CA TYR A 24 -3.25 9.96 3.05
C TYR A 24 -3.08 8.59 2.38
N GLU A 25 -4.11 7.75 2.43
CA GLU A 25 -4.10 6.39 1.89
C GLU A 25 -3.83 6.34 0.37
N LYS A 26 -4.38 7.31 -0.38
CA LYS A 26 -4.25 7.37 -1.84
C LYS A 26 -2.89 7.85 -2.33
N ASN A 27 -2.18 8.67 -1.55
CA ASN A 27 -0.91 9.28 -1.96
C ASN A 27 0.30 8.39 -1.62
N GLU A 28 0.26 7.70 -0.48
CA GLU A 28 1.34 6.80 -0.07
C GLU A 28 1.43 5.55 -0.95
N ASN A 29 0.29 4.98 -1.34
CA ASN A 29 0.27 3.83 -2.27
C ASN A 29 0.91 4.18 -3.61
N LYS A 30 0.51 5.30 -4.22
CA LYS A 30 1.11 5.78 -5.47
C LYS A 30 2.61 6.03 -5.32
N THR A 31 3.05 6.46 -4.14
CA THR A 31 4.45 6.72 -3.82
C THR A 31 5.26 5.42 -3.64
N ALA A 32 4.71 4.42 -2.95
CA ALA A 32 5.33 3.11 -2.77
C ALA A 32 5.56 2.41 -4.11
N PHE A 33 4.54 2.39 -4.97
CA PHE A 33 4.65 1.85 -6.32
C PHE A 33 5.64 2.63 -7.18
N ARG A 34 5.69 3.96 -7.06
CA ARG A 34 6.68 4.77 -7.77
C ARG A 34 8.11 4.44 -7.34
N TYR A 35 8.37 4.28 -6.05
CA TYR A 35 9.68 3.85 -5.56
C TYR A 35 10.04 2.45 -6.05
N TYR A 36 9.08 1.52 -6.01
CA TYR A 36 9.27 0.19 -6.53
C TYR A 36 9.64 0.19 -8.03
N CYS A 37 8.89 0.93 -8.85
CA CYS A 37 9.14 1.03 -10.29
C CYS A 37 10.47 1.72 -10.63
N THR A 38 10.96 2.62 -9.78
CA THR A 38 12.24 3.31 -9.96
C THR A 38 13.42 2.56 -9.31
N GLY A 39 13.20 1.35 -8.78
CA GLY A 39 14.23 0.51 -8.18
C GLY A 39 14.66 0.95 -6.77
N ARG A 40 13.98 1.93 -6.19
CA ARG A 40 14.17 2.38 -4.80
C ARG A 40 13.46 1.42 -3.84
N TYR A 41 13.95 0.18 -3.83
CA TYR A 41 13.28 -0.94 -3.15
C TYR A 41 13.22 -0.77 -1.63
N LYS A 42 14.24 -0.17 -0.99
CA LYS A 42 14.26 0.02 0.47
C LYS A 42 13.12 0.95 0.93
N GLU A 43 12.90 2.04 0.21
CA GLU A 43 11.84 3.01 0.47
C GLU A 43 10.47 2.42 0.14
N ALA A 44 10.37 1.67 -0.95
CA ALA A 44 9.16 0.94 -1.31
C ALA A 44 8.76 -0.06 -0.20
N ILE A 45 9.72 -0.86 0.31
CA ILE A 45 9.48 -1.83 1.39
C ILE A 45 8.92 -1.14 2.63
N ARG A 46 9.47 0.01 3.03
CA ARG A 46 8.98 0.75 4.20
C ARG A 46 7.50 1.11 4.03
N LEU A 47 7.16 1.76 2.93
CA LEU A 47 5.78 2.20 2.68
C LEU A 47 4.82 1.02 2.50
N PHE A 48 5.22 -0.04 1.81
CA PHE A 48 4.39 -1.24 1.68
C PHE A 48 4.17 -1.94 3.02
N LYS A 49 5.17 -1.98 3.91
CA LYS A 49 5.00 -2.54 5.26
C LYS A 49 4.01 -1.72 6.09
N ASP A 50 4.03 -0.40 5.96
CA ASP A 50 3.06 0.46 6.64
C ASP A 50 1.64 0.23 6.08
N TYR A 51 1.49 0.15 4.75
CA TYR A 51 0.20 -0.21 4.14
C TYR A 51 -0.31 -1.57 4.63
N ALA A 52 0.57 -2.58 4.71
CA ALA A 52 0.21 -3.92 5.15
C ALA A 52 -0.21 -4.02 6.62
N LYS A 53 0.12 -3.02 7.47
CA LYS A 53 -0.38 -2.94 8.85
C LYS A 53 -1.84 -2.49 8.89
N GLU A 54 -2.20 -1.53 8.04
CA GLU A 54 -3.56 -1.00 7.95
C GLU A 54 -4.50 -1.99 7.23
N LYS A 55 -4.04 -2.52 6.09
CA LYS A 55 -4.80 -3.46 5.28
C LYS A 55 -3.90 -4.59 4.78
N PRO A 56 -3.96 -5.77 5.41
CA PRO A 56 -3.35 -6.98 4.89
C PRO A 56 -3.88 -7.28 3.48
N ASP A 57 -2.97 -7.42 2.52
CA ASP A 57 -3.30 -7.65 1.11
C ASP A 57 -2.21 -8.52 0.46
N SER A 58 -2.63 -9.57 -0.24
CA SER A 58 -1.73 -10.56 -0.83
C SER A 58 -0.81 -9.95 -1.90
N THR A 59 -1.33 -8.99 -2.66
CA THR A 59 -0.55 -8.25 -3.66
C THR A 59 0.56 -7.44 -2.99
N ILE A 60 0.27 -6.80 -1.87
CA ILE A 60 1.27 -6.00 -1.15
C ILE A 60 2.34 -6.87 -0.50
N TYR A 61 1.96 -8.00 0.10
CA TYR A 61 2.94 -8.97 0.60
C TYR A 61 3.85 -9.49 -0.51
N TYR A 62 3.30 -9.74 -1.70
CA TYR A 62 4.12 -10.10 -2.86
C TYR A 62 5.10 -8.99 -3.27
N TYR A 63 4.65 -7.72 -3.33
CA TYR A 63 5.53 -6.59 -3.65
C TYR A 63 6.65 -6.38 -2.62
N ILE A 64 6.36 -6.57 -1.33
CA ILE A 64 7.39 -6.55 -0.28
C ILE A 64 8.39 -7.69 -0.50
N GLY A 65 7.89 -8.91 -0.73
CA GLY A 65 8.73 -10.08 -0.99
C GLY A 65 9.64 -9.88 -2.20
N TYR A 66 9.11 -9.36 -3.30
CA TYR A 66 9.89 -9.10 -4.50
C TYR A 66 10.92 -7.98 -4.28
N ALA A 67 10.55 -6.88 -3.63
CA ALA A 67 11.49 -5.82 -3.31
C ALA A 67 12.62 -6.32 -2.39
N LEU A 68 12.32 -7.17 -1.41
CA LEU A 68 13.32 -7.81 -0.54
C LEU A 68 14.26 -8.71 -1.35
N TYR A 69 13.71 -9.52 -2.26
CA TYR A 69 14.49 -10.35 -3.18
C TYR A 69 15.47 -9.50 -4.02
N LYS A 70 15.00 -8.36 -4.57
CA LYS A 70 15.84 -7.43 -5.34
C LYS A 70 16.94 -6.77 -4.49
N THR A 71 16.80 -6.74 -3.17
CA THR A 71 17.82 -6.25 -2.24
C THR A 71 18.67 -7.35 -1.59
N GLY A 72 18.55 -8.60 -2.05
CA GLY A 72 19.34 -9.74 -1.55
C GLY A 72 18.85 -10.34 -0.22
N LYS A 73 17.70 -9.91 0.30
CA LYS A 73 17.13 -10.39 1.56
C LYS A 73 16.23 -11.60 1.34
N PHE A 74 16.83 -12.70 0.87
CA PHE A 74 16.08 -13.86 0.36
C PHE A 74 15.21 -14.55 1.41
N GLU A 75 15.68 -14.69 2.65
CA GLU A 75 14.90 -15.32 3.71
C GLU A 75 13.65 -14.50 4.08
N GLU A 76 13.80 -13.19 4.23
CA GLU A 76 12.66 -12.29 4.46
C GLU A 76 11.70 -12.32 3.25
N ALA A 77 12.23 -12.30 2.03
CA ALA A 77 11.42 -12.38 0.83
C ALA A 77 10.53 -13.63 0.81
N ASN A 78 11.11 -14.80 1.12
CA ASN A 78 10.36 -16.06 1.19
C ASN A 78 9.23 -16.01 2.23
N LYS A 79 9.46 -15.38 3.40
CA LYS A 79 8.42 -15.20 4.42
C LYS A 79 7.24 -14.39 3.88
N TYR A 80 7.52 -13.27 3.19
CA TYR A 80 6.47 -12.42 2.63
C TYR A 80 5.74 -13.07 1.45
N PHE A 81 6.43 -13.83 0.61
CA PHE A 81 5.76 -14.62 -0.44
C PHE A 81 4.80 -15.65 0.17
N LYS A 82 5.22 -16.38 1.21
CA LYS A 82 4.32 -17.30 1.92
C LYS A 82 3.11 -16.59 2.50
N MET A 83 3.28 -15.39 3.08
CA MET A 83 2.15 -14.61 3.59
C MET A 83 1.14 -14.25 2.49
N ALA A 84 1.59 -13.91 1.28
CA ALA A 84 0.69 -13.66 0.16
C ALA A 84 -0.21 -14.86 -0.17
N TYR A 85 0.38 -16.07 -0.27
CA TYR A 85 -0.36 -17.30 -0.53
C TYR A 85 -1.19 -17.80 0.65
N LEU A 86 -0.78 -17.50 1.89
CA LEU A 86 -1.59 -17.81 3.07
C LEU A 86 -2.84 -16.93 3.16
N LEU A 87 -2.71 -15.66 2.76
CA LEU A 87 -3.82 -14.72 2.77
C LEU A 87 -4.81 -14.97 1.61
N ASP A 88 -4.28 -15.28 0.42
CA ASP A 88 -5.08 -15.70 -0.73
C ASP A 88 -4.40 -16.92 -1.39
N PRO A 89 -4.92 -18.14 -1.17
CA PRO A 89 -4.39 -19.35 -1.82
C PRO A 89 -4.50 -19.35 -3.34
N MET A 90 -5.37 -18.52 -3.92
CA MET A 90 -5.53 -18.34 -5.36
C MET A 90 -4.67 -17.18 -5.90
N PHE A 91 -3.87 -16.55 -5.04
CA PHE A 91 -3.04 -15.41 -5.40
C PHE A 91 -2.16 -15.73 -6.62
N SER A 92 -2.25 -14.89 -7.63
CA SER A 92 -1.43 -15.01 -8.84
C SER A 92 -0.67 -13.70 -9.10
N PRO A 93 0.67 -13.73 -9.18
CA PRO A 93 1.45 -12.54 -9.51
C PRO A 93 1.15 -12.01 -10.91
N ILE A 94 0.51 -12.79 -11.79
CA ILE A 94 0.08 -12.33 -13.12
C ILE A 94 -1.01 -11.24 -13.01
N GLN A 95 -1.93 -11.39 -12.06
CA GLN A 95 -2.99 -10.40 -11.80
C GLN A 95 -2.42 -9.07 -11.25
N VAL A 96 -1.33 -9.17 -10.50
CA VAL A 96 -0.61 -8.00 -9.99
C VAL A 96 -0.08 -7.13 -11.12
N PHE A 97 0.49 -7.74 -12.16
CA PHE A 97 1.04 -7.03 -13.31
C PHE A 97 -0.02 -6.53 -14.29
N SER A 98 -1.24 -7.09 -14.30
CA SER A 98 -2.33 -6.57 -15.13
C SER A 98 -2.86 -5.23 -14.61
N HIS A 99 -2.93 -5.04 -13.28
CA HIS A 99 -3.32 -3.75 -12.68
C HIS A 99 -2.21 -2.69 -12.79
N GLN A 100 -0.95 -3.09 -12.95
CA GLN A 100 0.19 -2.18 -13.08
C GLN A 100 0.38 -1.61 -14.50
N LYS A 101 -0.39 -2.07 -15.50
CA LYS A 101 -0.26 -1.64 -16.91
C LYS A 101 -0.59 -0.16 -17.19
N ILE A 102 -0.96 0.66 -16.19
CA ILE A 102 -1.21 2.11 -16.34
C ILE A 102 0.07 2.96 -16.17
N GLY A 103 1.25 2.43 -16.53
CA GLY A 103 2.51 3.18 -16.44
C GLY A 103 3.57 2.83 -17.50
N ARG A 104 3.27 1.90 -18.41
CA ARG A 104 4.18 1.51 -19.52
C ARG A 104 3.56 1.77 -20.89
N HIS A 105 3.06 2.97 -21.10
CA HIS A 105 2.91 3.59 -22.43
C HIS A 105 3.18 5.09 -22.16
N LYS A 106 4.18 5.76 -22.75
CA LYS A 106 4.64 5.74 -24.13
C LYS A 106 6.15 6.01 -24.18
N LYS A 107 6.84 5.30 -25.07
CA LYS A 107 8.06 5.82 -25.72
C LYS A 107 7.64 6.92 -26.69
#